data_AF-A0AAW3USD5-F1
#
_entry.id   AF-A0AAW3USD5-F1
#
_cell.length_a   1.000
_cell.length_b   1.000
_cell.length_c   1.000
_cell.angle_alpha   90.00
_cell.angle_beta   90.00
_cell.angle_gamma   90.00
#
_symmetry.space_group_name_H-M   'P 1'
#
loop_
_entity.id
_entity.type
_entity.pdbx_description
1 polymer ?
#
loop_
_entity_poly.entity_id
_entity_poly.type
_entity_poly.pdbx_seq_one_letter_code
_entity_poly.pdbx_strand_id
1 'polypeptide(L)'
;MRLTILINGSDPTVSHDYAVLWLDTDEHRWSREAHQGIDLPPWGELHDENGVTTLCAPSTDAPLCTLRGLHVDRKQRVSAAQGAAAWTALPTRAPTNGFWRLQAVDRQHVHAEHSVFGN
;
A
#
# COMPACT_ATOMS: atom_id res chain seq x y z
N MET A 1 7.37 5.02 -9.46
CA MET A 1 8.11 4.88 -8.20
C MET A 1 7.46 3.78 -7.39
N ARG A 2 8.25 3.03 -6.62
CA ARG A 2 7.75 2.00 -5.71
C ARG A 2 7.94 2.40 -4.25
N LEU A 3 6.90 2.25 -3.44
CA LEU A 3 6.92 2.52 -2.00
C LEU A 3 6.73 1.23 -1.22
N THR A 4 7.53 1.03 -0.19
CA THR A 4 7.31 -0.05 0.78
C THR A 4 6.65 0.53 2.02
N ILE A 5 5.42 0.10 2.29
CA ILE A 5 4.60 0.56 3.40
C ILE A 5 4.42 -0.58 4.40
N LEU A 6 4.65 -0.31 5.68
CA LEU A 6 4.30 -1.19 6.79
C LEU A 6 3.01 -0.67 7.44
N ILE A 7 2.00 -1.53 7.52
CA ILE A 7 0.80 -1.31 8.32
C ILE A 7 0.98 -2.02 9.66
N ASN A 8 0.66 -1.34 10.76
CA ASN A 8 0.70 -1.85 12.12
C ASN A 8 -0.67 -1.68 12.80
N GLY A 9 -1.09 -2.68 13.57
CA GLY A 9 -2.31 -2.66 14.39
C GLY A 9 -2.40 -1.49 15.37
N SER A 10 -3.59 -1.28 15.96
CA SER A 10 -3.88 -0.17 16.88
C SER A 10 -2.94 -0.06 18.08
N ASP A 11 -2.37 -1.17 18.55
CA ASP A 11 -1.40 -1.19 19.66
C ASP A 11 -0.20 -2.07 19.28
N PRO A 12 1.00 -1.52 19.03
CA PRO A 12 2.17 -2.32 18.64
C PRO A 12 2.76 -3.18 19.78
N THR A 13 2.30 -3.00 21.03
CA THR A 13 2.70 -3.82 22.18
C THR A 13 1.79 -5.03 22.38
N VAL A 14 0.60 -5.03 21.79
CA VAL A 14 -0.43 -6.08 21.95
C VAL A 14 -0.80 -6.74 20.61
N SER A 15 -0.85 -5.97 19.54
CA SER A 15 -1.16 -6.44 18.19
C SER A 15 0.14 -6.81 17.48
N HIS A 16 0.24 -8.10 17.18
CA HIS A 16 1.28 -8.67 16.32
C HIS A 16 0.85 -8.61 14.84
N ASP A 17 -0.24 -7.89 14.56
CA ASP A 17 -0.83 -7.85 13.24
C ASP A 17 -0.14 -6.77 12.40
N TYR A 18 0.43 -7.18 11.29
CA TYR A 18 1.12 -6.30 10.36
C TYR A 18 0.88 -6.70 8.91
N ALA A 19 1.08 -5.76 8.00
CA ALA A 19 1.18 -6.03 6.57
C ALA A 19 2.28 -5.17 5.96
N VAL A 20 3.13 -5.77 5.15
CA VAL A 20 4.11 -5.10 4.30
C VAL A 20 3.54 -5.06 2.90
N LEU A 21 3.36 -3.85 2.39
CA LEU A 21 2.76 -3.56 1.09
C LEU A 21 3.77 -2.86 0.20
N TRP A 22 3.80 -3.24 -1.07
CA TRP A 22 4.48 -2.49 -2.11
C TRP A 22 3.44 -1.74 -2.93
N LEU A 23 3.63 -0.43 -3.07
CA LEU A 23 2.77 0.43 -3.87
C LEU A 23 3.57 0.88 -5.08
N ASP A 24 3.11 0.52 -6.27
CA ASP A 24 3.61 1.02 -7.52
C ASP A 24 2.74 2.20 -7.97
N THR A 25 3.30 3.41 -7.88
CA THR A 25 2.57 4.63 -8.23
C THR A 25 2.57 4.91 -9.72
N ASP A 26 3.42 4.24 -10.51
CA ASP A 26 3.42 4.42 -11.97
C ASP A 26 2.35 3.54 -12.60
N GLU A 27 2.24 2.30 -12.13
CA GLU A 27 1.25 1.35 -12.62
C GLU A 27 -0.10 1.43 -11.89
N HIS A 28 -0.19 2.23 -10.83
CA HIS A 28 -1.35 2.29 -9.94
C HIS A 28 -1.74 0.92 -9.40
N ARG A 29 -0.75 0.14 -8.97
CA ARG A 29 -0.93 -1.20 -8.41
C ARG A 29 -0.33 -1.29 -7.02
N TRP A 30 -0.79 -2.25 -6.25
CA TRP A 30 -0.12 -2.61 -5.01
C TRP A 30 -0.05 -4.13 -4.87
N SER A 31 0.97 -4.60 -4.15
CA SER A 31 1.13 -6.00 -3.75
C SER A 31 1.36 -6.10 -2.25
N ARG A 32 1.01 -7.25 -1.68
CA ARG A 32 1.29 -7.60 -0.29
C ARG A 32 2.42 -8.60 -0.25
N GLU A 33 3.54 -8.18 0.32
CA GLU A 33 4.76 -9.00 0.38
C GLU A 33 4.79 -9.91 1.60
N ALA A 34 4.34 -9.40 2.75
CA ALA A 34 4.30 -10.13 4.00
C ALA A 34 3.13 -9.64 4.84
N HIS A 35 2.58 -10.51 5.67
CA HIS A 35 1.54 -10.13 6.61
C HIS A 35 1.42 -11.13 7.75
N GLN A 36 0.85 -10.67 8.85
CA GLN A 36 0.38 -11.47 9.96
C GLN A 36 -0.91 -10.82 10.46
N GLY A 37 -2.00 -11.58 10.54
CA GLY A 37 -3.32 -11.13 11.05
C GLY A 37 -4.06 -10.05 10.22
N ILE A 38 -3.36 -9.26 9.41
CA ILE A 38 -3.95 -8.36 8.41
C ILE A 38 -4.12 -9.13 7.10
N ASP A 39 -5.34 -9.59 6.83
CA ASP A 39 -5.65 -10.40 5.65
C ASP A 39 -6.16 -9.54 4.48
N LEU A 40 -5.21 -8.88 3.82
CA LEU A 40 -5.42 -8.19 2.55
C LEU A 40 -5.12 -9.14 1.37
N PRO A 41 -5.74 -8.97 0.18
CA PRO A 41 -5.40 -9.78 -0.98
C PRO A 41 -3.93 -9.62 -1.37
N PRO A 42 -3.38 -10.56 -2.15
CA PRO A 42 -1.97 -10.54 -2.55
C PRO A 42 -1.60 -9.33 -3.42
N TRP A 43 -2.56 -8.76 -4.14
CA TRP A 43 -2.37 -7.56 -4.96
C TRP A 43 -3.72 -6.88 -5.21
N GLY A 44 -3.68 -5.68 -5.77
CA GLY A 44 -4.84 -4.96 -6.24
C GLY A 44 -4.50 -3.61 -6.87
N GLU A 45 -5.50 -2.73 -6.92
CA GLU A 45 -5.40 -1.42 -7.59
C GLU A 45 -5.23 -0.29 -6.56
N LEU A 46 -4.43 0.70 -6.93
CA LEU A 46 -4.05 1.85 -6.11
C LEU A 46 -4.78 3.10 -6.62
N HIS A 47 -5.46 3.81 -5.74
CA HIS A 47 -6.13 5.07 -6.06
C HIS A 47 -5.66 6.16 -5.11
N ASP A 48 -5.04 7.22 -5.61
CA ASP A 48 -4.67 8.39 -4.81
C ASP A 48 -5.66 9.53 -5.08
N GLU A 49 -6.47 9.89 -4.09
CA GLU A 49 -7.44 10.98 -4.20
C GLU A 49 -7.38 11.89 -2.98
N ASN A 50 -7.20 13.20 -3.22
CA ASN A 50 -7.25 14.24 -2.18
C ASN A 50 -6.34 13.98 -0.95
N GLY A 51 -5.17 13.34 -1.17
CA GLY A 51 -4.22 13.01 -0.11
C GLY A 51 -4.60 11.78 0.73
N VAL A 52 -5.51 10.96 0.21
CA VAL A 52 -5.84 9.64 0.73
C VAL A 52 -5.54 8.62 -0.35
N THR A 53 -4.54 7.78 -0.07
CA THR A 53 -4.24 6.63 -0.92
C THR A 53 -5.12 5.45 -0.50
N THR A 54 -5.86 4.90 -1.45
CA THR A 54 -6.80 3.81 -1.27
C THR A 54 -6.30 2.57 -2.01
N LEU A 55 -6.38 1.43 -1.35
CA LEU A 55 -6.01 0.12 -1.87
C LEU A 55 -7.28 -0.69 -2.07
N CYS A 56 -7.56 -1.04 -3.31
CA CYS A 56 -8.72 -1.82 -3.71
C CYS A 56 -8.29 -3.24 -4.10
N ALA A 57 -9.20 -4.20 -4.00
CA ALA A 57 -8.95 -5.52 -4.59
C ALA A 57 -8.96 -5.42 -6.12
N PRO A 58 -8.40 -6.42 -6.84
CA PRO A 58 -8.41 -6.40 -8.29
C PRO A 58 -9.84 -6.41 -8.81
N SER A 59 -10.15 -5.51 -9.75
CA SER A 59 -11.46 -5.42 -10.41
C SER A 59 -12.63 -5.05 -9.49
N THR A 60 -12.37 -4.48 -8.31
CA THR A 60 -13.40 -3.92 -7.43
C THR A 60 -13.02 -2.51 -7.01
N ASP A 61 -13.99 -1.61 -6.97
CA ASP A 61 -13.78 -0.24 -6.49
C ASP A 61 -13.87 -0.14 -4.96
N ALA A 62 -14.23 -1.25 -4.29
CA ALA A 62 -14.40 -1.25 -2.84
C ALA A 62 -13.05 -1.08 -2.12
N PRO A 63 -12.89 -0.04 -1.29
CA PRO A 63 -11.64 0.21 -0.57
C PRO A 63 -11.40 -0.87 0.49
N LEU A 64 -10.33 -1.63 0.33
CA LEU A 64 -9.91 -2.63 1.32
C LEU A 64 -9.01 -2.02 2.39
N CYS A 65 -8.18 -1.06 2.01
CA CYS A 65 -7.31 -0.34 2.93
C CYS A 65 -7.17 1.13 2.48
N THR A 66 -7.12 2.04 3.44
CA THR A 66 -6.95 3.48 3.22
C THR A 66 -5.76 3.96 4.02
N LEU A 67 -4.88 4.73 3.39
CA LEU A 67 -3.64 5.27 3.92
C LEU A 67 -3.77 6.80 3.89
N ARG A 68 -4.17 7.38 5.02
CA ARG A 68 -4.42 8.82 5.13
C ARG A 68 -3.10 9.58 5.25
N GLY A 69 -2.97 10.66 4.49
CA GLY A 69 -1.75 11.48 4.48
C GLY A 69 -0.62 10.90 3.62
N LEU A 70 -0.82 9.71 3.04
CA LEU A 70 0.03 9.23 1.97
C LEU A 70 -0.41 9.94 0.69
N HIS A 71 0.51 10.69 0.11
CA HIS A 71 0.32 11.35 -1.18
C HIS A 71 1.66 11.47 -1.86
N VAL A 72 1.68 11.13 -3.15
CA VAL A 72 2.85 11.27 -4.02
C VAL A 72 2.59 12.41 -4.98
N ASP A 73 3.40 13.45 -4.87
CA ASP A 73 3.30 14.58 -5.78
C ASP A 73 3.86 14.25 -7.18
N ARG A 74 3.60 15.12 -8.16
CA ARG A 74 4.11 14.97 -9.54
C ARG A 74 5.64 14.91 -9.65
N LYS A 75 6.37 15.35 -8.62
CA LYS A 75 7.83 15.27 -8.51
C LYS A 75 8.30 14.00 -7.79
N GLN A 76 7.42 13.01 -7.59
CA GLN A 76 7.72 11.73 -6.95
C GLN A 76 8.24 11.92 -5.50
N ARG A 77 7.68 12.91 -4.79
CA ARG A 77 7.93 13.10 -3.36
C ARG A 77 6.73 12.61 -2.57
N VAL A 78 7.03 11.86 -1.51
CA VAL A 78 6.02 11.40 -0.56
C VAL A 78 5.80 12.50 0.48
N SER A 79 4.54 12.87 0.70
CA SER A 79 4.17 13.99 1.58
C SER A 79 4.40 13.68 3.07
N ALA A 80 4.34 12.41 3.45
CA ALA A 80 4.56 11.95 4.82
C ALA A 80 5.28 10.60 4.84
N ALA A 81 5.98 10.31 5.95
CA ALA A 81 6.61 9.01 6.18
C ALA A 81 5.75 8.09 7.08
N GLN A 82 4.63 8.58 7.61
CA GLN A 82 3.70 7.83 8.42
C GLN A 82 2.33 8.53 8.46
N GLY A 83 1.29 7.78 8.80
CA GLY A 83 -0.05 8.32 8.96
C GLY A 83 -1.04 7.28 9.48
N ALA A 84 -2.32 7.65 9.51
CA ALA A 84 -3.38 6.75 9.91
C ALA A 84 -3.73 5.78 8.77
N ALA A 85 -3.84 4.50 9.11
CA ALA A 85 -4.31 3.46 8.21
C ALA A 85 -5.66 2.92 8.70
N ALA A 86 -6.56 2.59 7.78
CA ALA A 86 -7.77 1.84 8.11
C ALA A 86 -7.98 0.77 7.06
N TRP A 87 -8.19 -0.47 7.48
CA TRP A 87 -8.38 -1.61 6.59
C TRP A 87 -9.55 -2.47 7.04
N THR A 88 -10.15 -3.17 6.09
CA THR A 88 -11.20 -4.14 6.37
C THR A 88 -10.58 -5.53 6.44
N ALA A 89 -10.46 -6.09 7.64
CA ALA A 89 -9.96 -7.45 7.80
C ALA A 89 -11.05 -8.46 7.37
N LEU A 90 -10.77 -9.24 6.32
CA LEU A 90 -11.59 -10.40 5.97
C LEU A 90 -11.28 -11.53 6.97
N PRO A 91 -12.28 -12.32 7.44
CA PRO A 91 -13.71 -12.29 7.11
C PRO A 91 -14.56 -11.39 8.02
N THR A 92 -13.98 -10.80 9.08
CA THR A 92 -14.74 -10.07 10.11
C THR A 92 -15.47 -8.84 9.58
N ARG A 93 -15.08 -8.32 8.40
CA ARG A 93 -15.65 -7.13 7.73
C ARG A 93 -15.73 -5.88 8.61
N ALA A 94 -15.08 -5.90 9.78
CA ALA A 94 -14.96 -4.75 10.65
C ALA A 94 -13.80 -3.88 10.14
N PRO A 95 -14.01 -2.56 10.00
CA PRO A 95 -12.92 -1.64 9.73
C PRO A 95 -12.01 -1.58 10.97
N THR A 96 -10.77 -2.00 10.80
CA THR A 96 -9.71 -1.90 11.80
C THR A 96 -8.89 -0.66 11.50
N ASN A 97 -8.62 0.12 12.54
CA ASN A 97 -7.75 1.29 12.45
C ASN A 97 -6.35 0.94 12.92
N GLY A 98 -5.35 1.62 12.38
CA GLY A 98 -3.96 1.51 12.78
C GLY A 98 -3.13 2.60 12.14
N PHE A 99 -1.85 2.30 11.93
CA PHE A 99 -0.91 3.25 11.38
C PHE A 99 -0.15 2.63 10.22
N TRP A 100 0.10 3.44 9.20
CA TRP A 100 1.05 3.08 8.16
C TRP A 100 2.35 3.83 8.36
N ARG A 101 3.46 3.21 7.94
CA ARG A 101 4.79 3.81 7.94
C ARG A 101 5.50 3.47 6.64
N LEU A 102 6.11 4.49 6.04
CA LEU A 102 6.99 4.33 4.90
C LEU A 102 8.30 3.70 5.37
N GLN A 103 8.60 2.51 4.85
CA GLN A 103 9.85 1.78 5.13
C GLN A 103 10.92 2.10 4.10
N ALA A 104 10.54 2.18 2.83
CA ALA A 104 11.46 2.45 1.73
C ALA A 104 10.77 3.18 0.59
N VAL A 105 11.58 3.94 -0.17
CA VAL A 105 11.18 4.60 -1.41
C VAL A 105 12.17 4.18 -2.48
N ASP A 106 11.72 3.37 -3.41
CA ASP A 106 12.47 3.05 -4.61
C ASP A 106 12.01 3.96 -5.75
N ARG A 107 12.91 4.84 -6.19
CA ARG A 107 12.66 5.79 -7.29
C ARG A 107 13.22 5.31 -8.61
N GLN A 108 13.76 4.09 -8.67
CA GLN A 108 14.25 3.58 -9.93
C GLN A 108 13.01 3.26 -10.79
N HIS A 109 12.86 3.98 -11.90
CA HIS A 109 12.12 3.42 -13.01
C HIS A 109 12.84 2.13 -13.34
N VAL A 110 12.19 0.99 -13.08
CA VAL A 110 12.65 -0.28 -13.64
C VAL A 110 12.51 -0.13 -15.15
N HIS A 111 13.54 0.43 -15.79
CA HIS A 111 13.75 0.20 -17.20
C HIS A 111 13.85 -1.31 -17.33
N ALA A 112 12.88 -1.94 -18.00
CA ALA A 112 12.97 -3.35 -18.30
C ALA A 112 14.34 -3.61 -18.95
N GLU A 113 15.22 -4.29 -18.22
CA GLU A 113 16.58 -4.60 -18.65
C GLU A 113 16.57 -5.50 -19.90
N HIS A 114 15.42 -6.14 -20.18
CA HIS A 114 15.14 -6.90 -21.39
C HIS A 114 13.98 -6.29 -22.19
N SER A 115 14.27 -5.26 -22.97
CA SER A 115 13.57 -5.00 -24.24
C SER A 115 14.29 -5.71 -25.41
N VAL A 116 14.72 -6.96 -25.20
CA VAL A 116 15.40 -7.76 -26.23
C VAL A 116 14.72 -9.13 -26.33
N PHE A 117 13.54 -9.16 -26.92
CA PHE A 117 13.09 -10.32 -27.70
C PHE A 117 12.33 -9.83 -28.93
N GLY A 118 13.05 -9.08 -29.75
CA GLY A 118 12.75 -8.97 -31.18
C GLY A 118 13.77 -9.82 -31.92
N ASN A 119 13.35 -11.00 -32.36
CA ASN A 119 13.91 -11.67 -33.54
C ASN A 119 12.78 -12.28 -34.34
#